data_AF-R7QYC6-F1
#
_entry.id   AF-R7QYC6-F1
#
_cell.length_a   1.000
_cell.length_b   1.000
_cell.length_c   1.000
_cell.angle_alpha   90.00
_cell.angle_beta   90.00
_cell.angle_gamma   90.00
#
_symmetry.space_group_name_H-M   'P 1'
#
loop_
_entity.id
_entity.type
_entity.pdbx_description
1 polymer ?
#
loop_
_entity_poly.entity_id
_entity_poly.type
_entity_poly.pdbx_seq_one_letter_code
_entity_poly.pdbx_strand_id
1 'polypeptide(L)'
;MKFGHFDDVNKEYVITSPRTPLPWINYLGCEDFFSLKSNTCGGYSFYKDAKLLRLTRYRYNNVPLDSNGLYYFIKDGDTVWNPGWMPTKTELDD
;
A
#
# COMPACT_ATOMS: atom_id res chain seq x y z
N MET A 1 10.14 -19.22 -1.81
CA MET A 1 9.94 -18.10 -2.76
C MET A 1 10.37 -16.80 -2.09
N LYS A 2 10.90 -15.84 -2.86
CA LYS A 2 11.25 -14.49 -2.40
C LYS A 2 10.36 -13.49 -3.16
N PHE A 3 9.91 -12.43 -2.48
CA PHE A 3 9.06 -11.35 -3.06
C PHE A 3 9.78 -10.00 -3.13
N GLY A 4 11.08 -10.01 -2.81
CA GLY A 4 11.89 -8.81 -2.70
C GLY A 4 13.28 -9.12 -2.15
N HIS A 5 14.07 -8.07 -1.96
CA HIS A 5 15.44 -8.13 -1.43
C HIS A 5 15.82 -6.82 -0.73
N PHE A 6 16.86 -6.86 0.10
CA PHE A 6 17.48 -5.67 0.65
C PHE A 6 18.34 -4.98 -0.41
N ASP A 7 18.22 -3.66 -0.49
CA ASP A 7 19.16 -2.78 -1.16
C ASP A 7 19.86 -1.95 -0.08
N ASP A 8 21.03 -2.41 0.35
CA ASP A 8 21.76 -1.79 1.46
C ASP A 8 22.34 -0.43 1.10
N VAL A 9 22.60 -0.18 -0.20
CA VAL A 9 23.15 1.09 -0.70
C VAL A 9 22.08 2.17 -0.57
N ASN A 10 20.86 1.88 -1.03
CA ASN A 10 19.73 2.79 -0.95
C ASN A 10 19.00 2.74 0.39
N LYS A 11 19.32 1.73 1.23
CA LYS A 11 18.72 1.47 2.55
C LYS A 11 17.22 1.15 2.42
N GLU A 12 16.89 0.32 1.44
CA GLU A 12 15.52 -0.03 1.09
C GLU A 12 15.29 -1.54 1.15
N TYR A 13 14.03 -1.92 1.27
CA TYR A 13 13.59 -3.27 0.94
C TYR A 13 12.77 -3.19 -0.35
N VAL A 14 13.33 -3.72 -1.44
CA VAL A 14 12.73 -3.65 -2.77
C VAL A 14 11.78 -4.83 -2.94
N ILE A 15 10.48 -4.56 -3.01
CA ILE A 15 9.44 -5.55 -3.28
C ILE A 15 9.25 -5.64 -4.80
N THR A 16 9.48 -6.81 -5.37
CA THR A 16 9.43 -7.04 -6.83
C THR A 16 8.13 -7.70 -7.29
N SER A 17 7.18 -7.94 -6.38
CA SER A 17 5.85 -8.45 -6.72
C SER A 17 4.80 -7.89 -5.78
N PRO A 18 3.65 -7.40 -6.30
CA PRO A 18 2.57 -6.91 -5.45
C PRO A 18 1.85 -8.04 -4.69
N ARG A 19 2.07 -9.30 -5.09
CA ARG A 19 1.42 -10.51 -4.56
C ARG A 19 2.17 -11.10 -3.37
N THR A 20 2.57 -10.28 -2.40
CA THR A 20 3.21 -10.75 -1.17
C THR A 20 2.27 -11.67 -0.36
N PRO A 21 2.78 -12.60 0.48
CA PRO A 21 1.93 -13.54 1.23
C PRO A 21 0.96 -12.84 2.20
N LEU A 22 1.35 -11.67 2.68
CA LEU A 22 0.55 -10.73 3.45
C LEU A 22 0.92 -9.30 3.02
N PRO A 23 0.07 -8.29 3.26
CA PRO A 23 0.43 -6.90 3.01
C PRO A 23 1.68 -6.51 3.81
N TRP A 24 2.71 -6.04 3.12
CA TRP A 24 3.94 -5.55 3.76
C TRP A 24 3.87 -4.03 3.84
N ILE A 25 3.99 -3.50 5.05
CA ILE A 25 3.80 -2.08 5.32
C ILE A 25 5.11 -1.35 5.60
N ASN A 26 5.08 -0.06 5.32
CA ASN A 26 6.01 0.92 5.85
C ASN A 26 5.25 1.98 6.68
N TYR A 27 5.99 2.70 7.51
CA TYR A 27 5.51 3.88 8.24
C TYR A 27 6.07 5.15 7.60
N LEU A 28 5.21 6.11 7.34
CA LEU A 28 5.61 7.46 6.91
C LEU A 28 5.33 8.44 8.03
N GLY A 29 6.25 9.36 8.28
CA GLY A 29 6.16 10.39 9.33
C GLY A 29 7.17 10.19 10.46
N CYS A 30 7.79 11.28 10.91
CA CYS A 30 8.78 11.30 12.00
C CYS A 30 8.45 12.30 13.11
N GLU A 31 7.31 12.98 13.03
CA GLU A 31 6.84 13.96 14.01
C GLU A 31 5.39 13.65 14.41
N ASP A 32 4.44 14.56 14.18
CA ASP A 32 3.08 14.41 14.68
C ASP A 32 2.10 13.77 13.67
N PHE A 33 2.47 13.69 12.38
CA PHE A 33 1.62 13.12 11.33
C PHE A 33 2.18 11.80 10.83
N PHE A 34 1.35 10.76 10.80
CA PHE A 34 1.77 9.39 10.47
C PHE A 34 0.88 8.75 9.41
N SER A 35 1.46 7.81 8.65
CA SER A 35 0.73 6.91 7.77
C SER A 35 1.26 5.49 7.84
N LEU A 36 0.36 4.52 7.86
CA LEU A 36 0.67 3.13 7.51
C LEU A 36 0.43 2.97 6.01
N LYS A 37 1.44 2.51 5.27
CA LYS A 37 1.34 2.29 3.83
C LYS A 37 1.84 0.93 3.41
N SER A 38 0.98 0.15 2.78
CA SER A 38 1.37 -1.16 2.23
C SER A 38 2.00 -1.05 0.85
N ASN A 39 2.61 -2.15 0.41
CA ASN A 39 3.13 -2.35 -0.94
C ASN A 39 2.05 -2.24 -2.04
N THR A 40 0.77 -2.28 -1.70
CA THR A 40 -0.36 -2.07 -2.64
C THR A 40 -1.15 -0.77 -2.35
N CYS A 41 -0.51 0.18 -1.67
CA CYS A 41 -1.04 1.50 -1.31
C CYS A 41 -2.20 1.52 -0.31
N GLY A 42 -2.46 0.39 0.35
CA GLY A 42 -3.41 0.28 1.45
C GLY A 42 -2.95 0.99 2.73
N GLY A 43 -3.83 1.01 3.74
CA GLY A 43 -3.59 1.63 5.04
C GLY A 43 -4.26 3.00 5.22
N TYR A 44 -3.84 3.74 6.24
CA TYR A 44 -4.47 5.01 6.65
C TYR A 44 -3.47 5.99 7.25
N SER A 45 -3.93 7.22 7.45
CA SER A 45 -3.17 8.34 8.03
C SER A 45 -3.89 8.94 9.23
N PHE A 46 -3.11 9.45 10.17
CA PHE A 46 -3.60 10.08 11.41
C PHE A 46 -2.62 11.15 11.91
N TYR A 47 -3.12 12.09 12.71
CA TYR A 47 -2.32 13.12 13.37
C TYR A 47 -2.33 12.90 14.89
N LYS A 48 -1.19 12.62 15.50
CA LYS A 48 -0.95 12.31 16.93
C LYS A 48 -1.63 11.05 17.46
N ASP A 49 -2.96 10.95 17.32
CA ASP A 49 -3.77 9.89 17.91
C ASP A 49 -4.47 9.05 16.82
N ALA A 50 -4.08 7.78 16.69
CA ALA A 50 -4.61 6.88 15.68
C ALA A 50 -6.08 6.46 15.91
N LYS A 51 -6.66 6.74 17.08
CA LYS A 51 -8.05 6.48 17.44
C LYS A 51 -8.93 7.72 17.26
N LEU A 52 -8.49 8.86 17.79
CA LEU A 52 -9.30 10.09 17.87
C LEU A 52 -9.08 11.03 16.69
N LEU A 53 -7.91 11.01 16.06
CA LEU A 53 -7.50 11.96 15.03
C LEU A 53 -7.08 11.22 13.75
N ARG A 54 -7.84 10.18 13.40
CA ARG A 54 -7.66 9.41 12.16
C ARG A 54 -8.33 10.12 10.99
N LEU A 55 -7.57 10.40 9.93
CA LEU A 55 -8.08 11.11 8.75
C LEU A 55 -8.74 10.15 7.75
N THR A 56 -8.12 9.00 7.48
CA THR A 56 -8.58 8.06 6.46
C THR A 56 -9.01 6.73 7.07
N ARG A 57 -10.04 6.11 6.48
CA ARG A 57 -10.61 4.85 6.98
C ARG A 57 -9.81 3.65 6.48
N TYR A 58 -9.60 2.68 7.34
CA TYR A 58 -9.04 1.37 7.00
C TYR A 58 -9.82 0.25 7.68
N ARG A 59 -9.96 -0.89 7.00
CA ARG A 59 -10.64 -2.09 7.51
C ARG A 59 -9.62 -3.18 7.80
N TYR A 60 -9.42 -3.46 9.08
CA TYR A 60 -8.71 -4.67 9.51
C TYR A 60 -9.54 -5.91 9.15
N ASN A 61 -8.86 -7.01 8.81
CA ASN A 61 -9.49 -8.28 8.43
C ASN A 61 -10.53 -8.15 7.29
N ASN A 62 -10.26 -7.24 6.33
CA ASN A 62 -11.11 -7.11 5.15
C ASN A 62 -10.96 -8.31 4.21
N VAL A 63 -11.96 -8.56 3.35
CA VAL A 63 -11.91 -9.61 2.33
C VAL A 63 -12.16 -8.99 0.94
N PRO A 64 -11.14 -8.92 0.05
CA PRO A 64 -9.74 -9.28 0.27
C PRO A 64 -9.03 -8.29 1.20
N LEU A 65 -7.92 -8.74 1.81
CA LEU A 65 -7.05 -7.89 2.62
C LEU A 65 -6.58 -6.67 1.82
N ASP A 66 -6.34 -5.56 2.53
CA ASP A 66 -5.64 -4.37 2.00
C ASP A 66 -6.31 -3.65 0.81
N SER A 67 -7.62 -3.86 0.64
CA SER A 67 -8.45 -3.23 -0.40
C SER A 67 -9.01 -1.85 -0.03
N ASN A 68 -8.45 -1.21 1.02
CA ASN A 68 -8.71 0.18 1.36
C ASN A 68 -7.39 0.93 1.50
N GLY A 69 -7.23 2.00 0.71
CA GLY A 69 -5.97 2.69 0.59
C GLY A 69 -6.08 4.03 -0.12
N LEU A 70 -4.91 4.56 -0.47
CA LEU A 70 -4.78 5.72 -1.33
C LEU A 70 -4.56 5.19 -2.76
N TYR A 71 -5.56 5.35 -3.62
CA TYR A 71 -5.54 4.78 -4.96
C TYR A 71 -5.53 5.86 -6.03
N TYR A 72 -4.91 5.54 -7.15
CA TYR A 72 -4.90 6.36 -8.35
C TYR A 72 -5.37 5.52 -9.52
N PHE A 73 -6.65 5.64 -9.86
CA PHE A 73 -7.25 4.88 -10.95
C PHE A 73 -6.91 5.53 -12.29
N ILE A 74 -6.37 4.74 -13.20
CA ILE A 74 -6.04 5.11 -14.57
C ILE A 74 -6.98 4.35 -15.49
N LYS A 75 -7.63 5.05 -16.42
CA LYS A 75 -8.43 4.46 -17.49
C LYS A 75 -7.69 4.67 -18.81
N ASP A 76 -7.20 3.58 -19.39
CA ASP A 76 -6.54 3.55 -20.69
C ASP A 76 -7.34 2.66 -21.65
N GLY A 77 -7.97 3.28 -22.65
CA GLY A 77 -8.97 2.62 -23.50
C GLY A 77 -10.10 1.98 -22.67
N ASP A 78 -10.25 0.66 -22.81
CA ASP A 78 -11.22 -0.17 -22.09
C ASP A 78 -10.66 -0.77 -20.78
N THR A 79 -9.40 -0.48 -20.45
CA THR A 79 -8.73 -1.02 -19.27
C THR A 79 -8.71 0.02 -18.15
N VAL A 80 -9.09 -0.40 -16.94
CA VAL A 80 -8.93 0.41 -15.72
C VAL A 80 -7.93 -0.27 -14.81
N TRP A 81 -6.92 0.46 -14.33
CA TRP A 81 -5.87 -0.08 -13.48
C TRP A 81 -5.42 0.91 -12.40
N ASN A 82 -4.71 0.39 -11.39
CA ASN A 82 -4.04 1.18 -10.35
C ASN A 82 -2.57 0.75 -10.28
N PRO A 83 -1.59 1.68 -10.22
CA PRO A 83 -0.17 1.32 -10.16
C PRO A 83 0.21 0.41 -8.98
N GLY A 84 -0.50 0.53 -7.85
CA GLY A 84 -0.32 -0.34 -6.69
C GLY A 84 -0.99 -1.72 -6.81
N TRP A 85 -1.45 -2.12 -7.99
CA TRP A 85 -2.17 -3.36 -8.31
C TRP A 85 -3.56 -3.50 -7.65
N MET A 86 -3.68 -3.37 -6.32
CA MET A 86 -4.98 -3.29 -5.65
C MET A 86 -5.64 -1.92 -5.91
N PRO A 87 -6.98 -1.81 -5.96
CA PRO A 87 -7.95 -2.88 -5.80
C PRO A 87 -8.35 -3.54 -7.12
N THR A 88 -7.92 -3.00 -8.28
CA THR A 88 -8.38 -3.47 -9.60
C THR A 88 -7.84 -4.85 -9.94
N LYS A 89 -6.64 -5.19 -9.45
CA LYS A 89 -5.89 -6.42 -9.74
C LYS A 89 -5.66 -6.66 -11.23
N THR A 90 -5.72 -5.60 -12.03
CA THR A 90 -5.32 -5.62 -13.43
C THR A 90 -3.87 -6.08 -13.50
N GLU A 91 -3.56 -7.00 -14.41
CA GLU A 91 -2.16 -7.38 -14.64
C GLU A 91 -1.36 -6.12 -15.01
N LEU A 92 -0.19 -5.98 -14.39
CA LEU A 92 0.73 -4.89 -14.65
C LEU A 92 1.87 -5.45 -15.49
N ASP A 93 2.43 -4.62 -16.35
CA ASP A 93 3.64 -4.95 -17.09
C ASP A 93 4.84 -5.09 -16.13
N ASP A 94 5.87 -5.83 -16.57
CA ASP A 94 7.11 -6.08 -15.80
C ASP A 94 8.00 -4.83 -15.66
#